data_AF-A0A2Z3NBQ5-F1
#
_entry.id   AF-A0A2Z3NBQ5-F1
#
_cell.length_a   1.000
_cell.length_b   1.000
_cell.length_c   1.000
_cell.angle_alpha   90.00
_cell.angle_beta   90.00
_cell.angle_gamma   90.00
#
_symmetry.space_group_name_H-M   'P 1'
#
loop_
_entity.id
_entity.type
_entity.pdbx_description
1 polymer ?
#
loop_
_entity_poly.entity_id
_entity_poly.type
_entity_poly.pdbx_seq_one_letter_code
_entity_poly.pdbx_strand_id
1 'polypeptide(L)'
;MSFIQTIEPHLFSDHPVLRQFAFDAIEEYPDIPAALVERLVDEAVTADNEETRRMILHGISKQPLTDRALEQLLSMKDAAKYIRWFFPFPAAQLEKYGEQLLPHFPRSWQRAVRLALEGTEDDVWEHYFSVLSHLHEEEFHNHDWFLVAKQAVRILVERGWMTKEDIGLTWMKNEQQPWFSYDGILAVYAVSLVGAAEYIPRLARLLEQQDGDVLVDQAVSTLSMFQREETIEAVRPYAFQEDTALSAIHVLANIKSKQAVRVLREVFSKQRDDDLQAFCFEALCHQLDKEALPEVEQYVKRAEKRGRSWMIDVEQNAYAYYTILEIDHPKLETWKAIAEQRYRHFQAVLQTPPRPTNIPYRRKERKIGRNDPCPCGSGKKYKKCCGK
;
A
#
# COMPACT_ATOMS: atom_id res chain seq x y z
N MET A 1 -27.36 -5.00 -0.20
CA MET A 1 -26.46 -4.85 0.96
C MET A 1 -25.28 -4.02 0.51
N SER A 2 -24.77 -3.13 1.35
CA SER A 2 -23.53 -2.42 1.02
C SER A 2 -22.32 -3.37 1.08
N PHE A 3 -21.23 -3.01 0.41
CA PHE A 3 -19.98 -3.79 0.44
C PHE A 3 -19.51 -4.09 1.88
N ILE A 4 -19.49 -3.08 2.75
CA ILE A 4 -19.11 -3.24 4.17
C ILE A 4 -20.00 -4.25 4.90
N GLN A 5 -21.33 -4.19 4.71
CA GLN A 5 -22.25 -5.15 5.35
C GLN A 5 -21.97 -6.59 4.94
N THR A 6 -21.52 -6.81 3.71
CA THR A 6 -21.18 -8.13 3.18
C THR A 6 -19.85 -8.63 3.73
N ILE A 7 -18.82 -7.78 3.78
CA ILE A 7 -17.45 -8.23 4.11
C ILE A 7 -17.13 -8.22 5.60
N GLU A 8 -17.79 -7.37 6.40
CA GLU A 8 -17.49 -7.18 7.82
C GLU A 8 -17.46 -8.48 8.64
N PRO A 9 -18.43 -9.41 8.52
CA PRO A 9 -18.38 -10.67 9.28
C PRO A 9 -17.12 -11.48 9.02
N HIS A 10 -16.55 -11.35 7.81
CA HIS A 10 -15.38 -12.10 7.38
C HIS A 10 -14.05 -11.51 7.87
N LEU A 11 -14.03 -10.22 8.25
CA LEU A 11 -12.88 -9.60 8.91
C LEU A 11 -12.62 -10.16 10.32
N PHE A 12 -13.66 -10.71 10.95
CA PHE A 12 -13.64 -11.36 12.28
C PHE A 12 -13.76 -12.90 12.19
N SER A 13 -13.61 -13.48 11.00
CA SER A 13 -13.79 -14.92 10.77
C SER A 13 -12.64 -15.75 11.34
N ASP A 14 -12.94 -16.86 12.03
CA ASP A 14 -11.93 -17.84 12.42
C ASP A 14 -11.35 -18.61 11.22
N HIS A 15 -12.00 -18.54 10.05
CA HIS A 15 -11.51 -19.17 8.84
C HIS A 15 -10.40 -18.33 8.20
N PRO A 16 -9.13 -18.77 8.20
CA PRO A 16 -7.99 -17.93 7.82
C PRO A 16 -8.04 -17.47 6.36
N VAL A 17 -8.43 -18.34 5.43
CA VAL A 17 -8.54 -17.99 4.00
C VAL A 17 -9.59 -16.90 3.75
N LEU A 18 -10.78 -17.02 4.37
CA LEU A 18 -11.83 -16.00 4.22
C LEU A 18 -11.42 -14.68 4.85
N ARG A 19 -10.71 -14.74 5.98
CA ARG A 19 -10.21 -13.57 6.69
C ARG A 19 -9.12 -12.85 5.92
N GLN A 20 -8.16 -13.59 5.34
CA GLN A 20 -7.12 -13.04 4.48
C GLN A 20 -7.76 -12.33 3.28
N PHE A 21 -8.65 -13.02 2.54
CA PHE A 21 -9.39 -12.41 1.44
C PHE A 21 -10.13 -11.14 1.85
N ALA A 22 -10.77 -11.15 3.03
CA ALA A 22 -11.50 -9.98 3.52
C ALA A 22 -10.56 -8.78 3.73
N PHE A 23 -9.36 -9.00 4.28
CA PHE A 23 -8.34 -7.95 4.42
C PHE A 23 -7.77 -7.50 3.07
N ASP A 24 -7.47 -8.44 2.16
CA ASP A 24 -6.98 -8.13 0.80
C ASP A 24 -7.99 -7.24 0.05
N ALA A 25 -9.29 -7.50 0.22
CA ALA A 25 -10.36 -6.75 -0.44
C ALA A 25 -10.59 -5.34 0.12
N ILE A 26 -10.09 -5.03 1.33
CA ILE A 26 -10.21 -3.72 1.99
C ILE A 26 -8.89 -2.96 2.15
N GLU A 27 -7.74 -3.58 1.85
CA GLU A 27 -6.40 -3.00 2.11
C GLU A 27 -6.26 -1.58 1.53
N GLU A 28 -6.79 -1.37 0.32
CA GLU A 28 -6.75 -0.12 -0.42
C GLU A 28 -8.11 0.59 -0.48
N TYR A 29 -9.14 0.05 0.19
CA TYR A 29 -10.47 0.63 0.25
C TYR A 29 -10.51 1.75 1.30
N PRO A 30 -10.77 3.01 0.92
CA PRO A 30 -10.53 4.15 1.81
C PRO A 30 -11.65 4.48 2.80
N ASP A 31 -12.81 3.82 2.69
CA ASP A 31 -14.04 4.23 3.37
C ASP A 31 -14.52 3.17 4.38
N ILE A 32 -13.60 2.71 5.24
CA ILE A 32 -13.95 1.81 6.34
C ILE A 32 -14.56 2.64 7.48
N PRO A 33 -15.76 2.29 7.98
CA PRO A 33 -16.38 3.03 9.08
C PRO A 33 -15.49 3.06 10.33
N ALA A 34 -15.38 4.23 10.97
CA ALA A 34 -14.58 4.42 12.19
C ALA A 34 -14.91 3.41 13.30
N ALA A 35 -16.19 3.06 13.49
CA ALA A 35 -16.61 2.06 14.47
C ALA A 35 -16.10 0.64 14.15
N LEU A 36 -15.91 0.31 12.86
CA LEU A 36 -15.33 -0.95 12.43
C LEU A 36 -13.81 -0.94 12.66
N VAL A 37 -13.13 0.16 12.33
CA VAL A 37 -11.70 0.36 12.64
C VAL A 37 -11.43 0.17 14.14
N GLU A 38 -12.24 0.77 15.01
CA GLU A 38 -12.11 0.61 16.47
C GLU A 38 -12.23 -0.85 16.92
N ARG A 39 -13.22 -1.59 16.40
CA ARG A 39 -13.41 -3.01 16.75
C ARG A 39 -12.26 -3.89 16.26
N LEU A 40 -11.73 -3.61 15.08
CA LEU A 40 -10.56 -4.30 14.55
C LEU A 40 -9.32 -4.02 15.40
N VAL A 41 -9.14 -2.78 15.86
CA VAL A 41 -8.08 -2.43 16.80
C VAL A 41 -8.27 -3.12 18.16
N ASP A 42 -9.48 -3.14 18.71
CA ASP A 42 -9.79 -3.85 19.96
C ASP A 42 -9.42 -5.34 19.87
N GLU A 43 -9.74 -5.98 18.74
CA GLU A 43 -9.33 -7.38 18.48
C GLU A 43 -7.81 -7.50 18.36
N ALA A 44 -7.15 -6.63 17.58
CA ALA A 44 -5.70 -6.69 17.40
C ALA A 44 -4.92 -6.54 18.72
N VAL A 45 -5.39 -5.66 19.61
CA VAL A 45 -4.81 -5.42 20.94
C VAL A 45 -4.98 -6.64 21.85
N THR A 46 -6.11 -7.34 21.74
CA THR A 46 -6.42 -8.53 22.55
C THR A 46 -5.98 -9.84 21.90
N ALA A 47 -5.52 -9.82 20.66
CA ALA A 47 -5.10 -11.02 19.93
C ALA A 47 -3.90 -11.70 20.59
N ASP A 48 -4.06 -12.99 20.89
CA ASP A 48 -3.01 -13.86 21.45
C ASP A 48 -1.89 -14.15 20.43
N ASN A 49 -2.19 -14.07 19.13
CA ASN A 49 -1.27 -14.34 18.03
C ASN A 49 -0.76 -13.04 17.37
N GLU A 50 0.56 -12.87 17.30
CA GLU A 50 1.20 -11.73 16.62
C GLU A 50 0.85 -11.68 15.12
N GLU A 51 0.67 -12.82 14.47
CA GLU A 51 0.31 -12.87 13.05
C GLU A 51 -1.09 -12.30 12.80
N THR A 52 -2.08 -12.71 13.59
CA THR A 52 -3.44 -12.17 13.53
C THR A 52 -3.43 -10.67 13.76
N ARG A 53 -2.70 -10.21 14.79
CA ARG A 53 -2.53 -8.77 15.06
C ARG A 53 -1.92 -8.02 13.87
N ARG A 54 -0.84 -8.56 13.27
CA ARG A 54 -0.19 -7.96 12.10
C ARG A 54 -1.14 -7.87 10.91
N MET A 55 -1.86 -8.94 10.61
CA MET A 55 -2.84 -8.97 9.52
C MET A 55 -3.90 -7.89 9.71
N ILE A 56 -4.49 -7.80 10.90
CA ILE A 56 -5.50 -6.78 11.21
C ILE A 56 -4.92 -5.38 11.04
N LEU A 57 -3.82 -5.06 11.75
CA LEU A 57 -3.27 -3.70 11.77
C LEU A 57 -2.68 -3.26 10.43
N HIS A 58 -2.12 -4.20 9.65
CA HIS A 58 -1.68 -3.91 8.28
C HIS A 58 -2.88 -3.63 7.38
N GLY A 59 -3.93 -4.45 7.43
CA GLY A 59 -5.12 -4.29 6.60
C GLY A 59 -5.91 -3.00 6.84
N ILE A 60 -5.76 -2.37 8.01
CA ILE A 60 -6.37 -1.06 8.32
C ILE A 60 -5.38 0.10 8.35
N SER A 61 -4.11 -0.12 7.98
CA SER A 61 -3.04 0.88 8.11
C SER A 61 -3.28 2.17 7.32
N LYS A 62 -4.08 2.10 6.25
CA LYS A 62 -4.47 3.24 5.42
C LYS A 62 -5.71 3.98 5.91
N GLN A 63 -6.36 3.46 6.95
CA GLN A 63 -7.56 4.07 7.53
C GLN A 63 -7.19 5.14 8.56
N PRO A 64 -8.00 6.22 8.68
CA PRO A 64 -7.84 7.16 9.77
C PRO A 64 -8.16 6.45 11.10
N LEU A 65 -7.23 6.53 12.05
CA LEU A 65 -7.47 6.07 13.42
C LEU A 65 -8.37 7.05 14.16
N THR A 66 -9.33 6.55 14.92
CA THR A 66 -10.02 7.37 15.93
C THR A 66 -9.09 7.59 17.12
N ASP A 67 -9.41 8.59 17.93
CA ASP A 67 -8.72 8.83 19.20
C ASP A 67 -8.73 7.59 20.11
N ARG A 68 -9.87 6.91 20.20
CA ARG A 68 -10.01 5.68 20.98
C ARG A 68 -9.12 4.57 20.43
N ALA A 69 -9.12 4.36 19.12
CA ALA A 69 -8.28 3.34 18.48
C ALA A 69 -6.79 3.63 18.72
N LEU A 70 -6.37 4.88 18.59
CA LEU A 70 -4.99 5.28 18.84
C LEU A 70 -4.59 5.07 20.32
N GLU A 71 -5.45 5.43 21.27
CA GLU A 71 -5.23 5.17 22.71
C GLU A 71 -5.07 3.67 23.01
N GLN A 72 -5.90 2.82 22.38
CA GLN A 72 -5.77 1.36 22.52
C GLN A 72 -4.43 0.85 21.97
N LEU A 73 -4.01 1.30 20.80
CA LEU A 73 -2.71 0.94 20.22
C LEU A 73 -1.54 1.40 21.10
N LEU A 74 -1.57 2.63 21.61
CA LEU A 74 -0.54 3.18 22.49
C LEU A 74 -0.46 2.44 23.84
N SER A 75 -1.55 1.80 24.28
CA SER A 75 -1.55 1.00 25.51
C SER A 75 -0.78 -0.33 25.38
N MET A 76 -0.47 -0.77 24.16
CA MET A 76 0.24 -2.01 23.91
C MET A 76 1.71 -1.92 24.31
N LYS A 77 2.24 -3.00 24.91
CA LYS A 77 3.66 -3.07 25.28
C LYS A 77 4.61 -2.97 24.08
N ASP A 78 4.19 -3.45 22.91
CA ASP A 78 4.96 -3.46 21.67
C ASP A 78 4.39 -2.52 20.59
N ALA A 79 3.66 -1.47 21.00
CA ALA A 79 3.03 -0.49 20.11
C ALA A 79 3.98 0.08 19.04
N ALA A 80 5.26 0.24 19.37
CA ALA A 80 6.30 0.73 18.46
C ALA A 80 6.42 -0.07 17.15
N LYS A 81 6.03 -1.35 17.13
CA LYS A 81 6.04 -2.20 15.94
C LYS A 81 5.00 -1.78 14.90
N TYR A 82 3.88 -1.19 15.36
CA TYR A 82 2.68 -1.02 14.55
C TYR A 82 2.33 0.45 14.31
N ILE A 83 2.62 1.34 15.26
CA ILE A 83 2.26 2.78 15.17
C ILE A 83 2.76 3.42 13.87
N ARG A 84 3.94 3.00 13.37
CA ARG A 84 4.52 3.55 12.14
C ARG A 84 3.70 3.27 10.89
N TRP A 85 2.89 2.21 10.87
CA TRP A 85 2.07 1.84 9.72
C TRP A 85 0.93 2.85 9.47
N PHE A 86 0.52 3.58 10.50
CA PHE A 86 -0.56 4.57 10.42
C PHE A 86 -0.07 5.99 10.13
N PHE A 87 1.21 6.16 9.82
CA PHE A 87 1.77 7.46 9.47
C PHE A 87 1.46 7.80 8.00
N PRO A 88 1.06 9.05 7.65
CA PRO A 88 0.98 10.24 8.49
C PRO A 88 -0.31 10.35 9.33
N PHE A 89 -0.22 11.05 10.46
CA PHE A 89 -1.34 11.31 11.37
C PHE A 89 -1.99 12.67 11.12
N PRO A 90 -3.31 12.82 11.39
CA PRO A 90 -3.97 14.12 11.51
C PRO A 90 -3.24 15.06 12.48
N ALA A 91 -3.14 16.34 12.14
CA ALA A 91 -2.52 17.39 12.95
C ALA A 91 -3.15 17.47 14.34
N ALA A 92 -4.49 17.37 14.44
CA ALA A 92 -5.20 17.36 15.72
C ALA A 92 -4.80 16.15 16.62
N GLN A 93 -4.50 14.99 16.03
CA GLN A 93 -4.01 13.85 16.78
C GLN A 93 -2.56 14.03 17.21
N LEU A 94 -1.72 14.64 16.38
CA LEU A 94 -0.35 14.98 16.78
C LEU A 94 -0.34 16.05 17.89
N GLU A 95 -1.24 17.02 17.87
CA GLU A 95 -1.41 18.00 18.95
C GLU A 95 -1.80 17.34 20.27
N LYS A 96 -2.70 16.34 20.22
CA LYS A 96 -3.20 15.66 21.42
C LYS A 96 -2.25 14.57 21.96
N TYR A 97 -1.61 13.81 21.08
CA TYR A 97 -0.85 12.60 21.43
C TYR A 97 0.63 12.65 21.01
N GLY A 98 1.12 13.76 20.45
CA GLY A 98 2.47 13.87 19.89
C GLY A 98 3.57 13.45 20.86
N GLU A 99 3.49 13.87 22.13
CA GLU A 99 4.45 13.48 23.18
C GLU A 99 4.49 11.96 23.42
N GLN A 100 3.35 11.28 23.36
CA GLN A 100 3.25 9.83 23.50
C GLN A 100 3.75 9.11 22.25
N LEU A 101 3.57 9.72 21.09
CA LEU A 101 3.96 9.17 19.79
C LEU A 101 5.48 9.28 19.51
N LEU A 102 6.12 10.37 19.94
CA LEU A 102 7.54 10.67 19.68
C LEU A 102 8.51 9.48 19.89
N PRO A 103 8.44 8.73 21.02
CA PRO A 103 9.34 7.60 21.28
C PRO A 103 9.25 6.46 20.26
N HIS A 104 8.13 6.36 19.53
CA HIS A 104 7.90 5.29 18.56
C HIS A 104 8.53 5.58 17.19
N PHE A 105 8.97 6.81 16.96
CA PHE A 105 9.45 7.28 15.65
C PHE A 105 10.96 7.50 15.59
N PRO A 106 11.59 7.30 14.41
CA PRO A 106 12.98 7.70 14.19
C PRO A 106 13.11 9.24 14.25
N ARG A 107 14.33 9.74 14.45
CA ARG A 107 14.59 11.19 14.61
C ARG A 107 14.06 12.04 13.45
N SER A 108 14.14 11.54 12.21
CA SER A 108 13.62 12.25 11.03
C SER A 108 12.12 12.51 11.14
N TRP A 109 11.35 11.52 11.60
CA TRP A 109 9.89 11.61 11.75
C TRP A 109 9.49 12.41 13.00
N GLN A 110 10.26 12.31 14.08
CA GLN A 110 10.03 13.10 15.30
C GLN A 110 10.02 14.61 15.04
N ARG A 111 10.80 15.11 14.06
CA ARG A 111 10.77 16.53 13.71
C ARG A 111 9.39 16.95 13.18
N ALA A 112 8.81 16.17 12.27
CA ALA A 112 7.46 16.44 11.75
C ALA A 112 6.39 16.40 12.85
N VAL A 113 6.51 15.49 13.82
CA VAL A 113 5.61 15.44 14.98
C VAL A 113 5.74 16.69 15.87
N ARG A 114 6.96 17.14 16.18
CA ARG A 114 7.18 18.36 16.98
C ARG A 114 6.63 19.60 16.29
N LEU A 115 6.74 19.67 14.96
CA LEU A 115 6.18 20.79 14.21
C LEU A 115 4.66 20.90 14.34
N ALA A 116 3.94 19.78 14.46
CA ALA A 116 2.53 19.82 14.80
C ALA A 116 2.28 20.28 16.25
N LEU A 117 3.16 19.99 17.21
CA LEU A 117 2.97 20.43 18.60
C LEU A 117 3.20 21.94 18.79
N GLU A 118 4.26 22.49 18.18
CA GLU A 118 4.77 23.83 18.52
C GLU A 118 5.27 24.65 17.33
N GLY A 119 5.23 24.11 16.10
CA GLY A 119 5.76 24.78 14.91
C GLY A 119 4.87 25.89 14.38
N THR A 120 5.49 26.97 13.92
CA THR A 120 4.83 28.04 13.13
C THR A 120 4.65 27.61 11.68
N GLU A 121 3.86 28.37 10.91
CA GLU A 121 3.71 28.17 9.47
C GLU A 121 5.06 28.14 8.74
N ASP A 122 5.94 29.10 9.05
CA ASP A 122 7.28 29.20 8.46
C ASP A 122 8.14 27.97 8.81
N ASP A 123 8.08 27.48 10.05
CA ASP A 123 8.84 26.29 10.47
C ASP A 123 8.42 25.03 9.67
N VAL A 124 7.12 24.89 9.38
CA VAL A 124 6.60 23.74 8.62
C VAL A 124 6.97 23.85 7.16
N TRP A 125 6.87 25.03 6.54
CA TRP A 125 7.33 25.26 5.18
C TRP A 125 8.84 25.04 5.03
N GLU A 126 9.65 25.55 5.95
CA GLU A 126 11.10 25.32 5.94
C GLU A 126 11.42 23.83 6.03
N HIS A 127 10.74 23.10 6.93
CA HIS A 127 10.91 21.67 7.03
C HIS A 127 10.46 20.93 5.76
N TYR A 128 9.32 21.30 5.17
CA TYR A 128 8.83 20.74 3.92
C TYR A 128 9.85 20.89 2.80
N PHE A 129 10.36 22.11 2.57
CA PHE A 129 11.37 22.36 1.55
C PHE A 129 12.70 21.68 1.84
N SER A 130 13.10 21.58 3.11
CA SER A 130 14.29 20.82 3.52
C SER A 130 14.15 19.34 3.15
N VAL A 131 13.03 18.71 3.48
CA VAL A 131 12.77 17.29 3.15
C VAL A 131 12.67 17.09 1.64
N LEU A 132 12.06 18.03 0.91
CA LEU A 132 12.07 18.01 -0.55
C LEU A 132 13.49 18.03 -1.12
N SER A 133 14.38 18.90 -0.62
CA SER A 133 15.78 18.92 -1.09
C SER A 133 16.45 17.56 -0.91
N HIS A 134 16.27 16.94 0.27
CA HIS A 134 16.82 15.61 0.54
C HIS A 134 16.27 14.57 -0.43
N LEU A 135 14.95 14.55 -0.67
CA LEU A 135 14.33 13.62 -1.62
C LEU A 135 14.87 13.76 -3.04
N HIS A 136 15.20 14.98 -3.49
CA HIS A 136 15.78 15.21 -4.83
C HIS A 136 17.28 14.87 -4.92
N GLU A 137 17.99 14.85 -3.79
CA GLU A 137 19.42 14.51 -3.74
C GLU A 137 19.67 13.00 -3.66
N GLU A 138 18.68 12.21 -3.25
CA GLU A 138 18.76 10.75 -3.18
C GLU A 138 18.82 10.13 -4.58
N GLU A 139 19.68 9.11 -4.76
CA GLU A 139 19.80 8.36 -6.02
C GLU A 139 18.54 7.53 -6.31
N PHE A 140 17.85 7.09 -5.26
CA PHE A 140 16.65 6.26 -5.34
C PHE A 140 15.54 6.83 -4.46
N HIS A 141 14.30 6.46 -4.76
CA HIS A 141 13.16 6.85 -3.94
C HIS A 141 13.33 6.42 -2.48
N ASN A 142 13.23 7.39 -1.57
CA ASN A 142 13.27 7.14 -0.14
C ASN A 142 11.86 7.25 0.47
N HIS A 143 11.24 6.10 0.70
CA HIS A 143 9.87 6.01 1.22
C HIS A 143 9.70 6.68 2.59
N ASP A 144 10.67 6.51 3.49
CA ASP A 144 10.60 7.10 4.84
C ASP A 144 10.60 8.62 4.79
N TRP A 145 11.45 9.23 3.95
CA TRP A 145 11.46 10.68 3.77
C TRP A 145 10.20 11.18 3.05
N PHE A 146 9.67 10.39 2.11
CA PHE A 146 8.42 10.74 1.44
C PHE A 146 7.24 10.76 2.41
N LEU A 147 7.17 9.80 3.35
CA LEU A 147 6.18 9.83 4.43
C LEU A 147 6.31 11.08 5.30
N VAL A 148 7.53 11.47 5.68
CA VAL A 148 7.78 12.72 6.43
C VAL A 148 7.28 13.94 5.66
N ALA A 149 7.53 13.99 4.34
CA ALA A 149 7.03 15.06 3.49
C ALA A 149 5.49 15.09 3.45
N LYS A 150 4.83 13.92 3.34
CA LYS A 150 3.36 13.80 3.43
C LYS A 150 2.82 14.30 4.78
N GLN A 151 3.53 14.06 5.88
CA GLN A 151 3.12 14.60 7.18
C GLN A 151 3.19 16.13 7.21
N ALA A 152 4.25 16.73 6.66
CA ALA A 152 4.36 18.19 6.56
C ALA A 152 3.23 18.78 5.71
N VAL A 153 2.95 18.20 4.53
CA VAL A 153 1.81 18.61 3.69
C VAL A 153 0.49 18.49 4.43
N ARG A 154 0.27 17.41 5.19
CA ARG A 154 -0.95 17.24 5.98
C ARG A 154 -1.11 18.35 7.02
N ILE A 155 -0.05 18.70 7.75
CA ILE A 155 -0.08 19.82 8.71
C ILE A 155 -0.40 21.13 8.00
N LEU A 156 0.27 21.42 6.87
CA LEU A 156 0.04 22.64 6.10
C LEU A 156 -1.42 22.75 5.63
N VAL A 157 -1.98 21.66 5.08
CA VAL A 157 -3.37 21.64 4.60
C VAL A 157 -4.37 21.74 5.75
N GLU A 158 -4.23 20.93 6.80
CA GLU A 158 -5.21 20.87 7.90
C GLU A 158 -5.22 22.15 8.75
N ARG A 159 -4.10 22.90 8.79
CA ARG A 159 -4.02 24.23 9.41
C ARG A 159 -4.40 25.38 8.50
N GLY A 160 -4.69 25.10 7.23
CA GLY A 160 -5.05 26.12 6.22
C GLY A 160 -3.87 26.98 5.73
N TRP A 161 -2.64 26.54 5.95
CA TRP A 161 -1.41 27.18 5.48
C TRP A 161 -1.03 26.80 4.05
N MET A 162 -1.59 25.71 3.52
CA MET A 162 -1.55 25.37 2.10
C MET A 162 -2.98 25.35 1.55
N THR A 163 -3.27 26.30 0.68
CA THR A 163 -4.60 26.50 0.09
C THR A 163 -4.80 25.67 -1.18
N LYS A 164 -6.03 25.61 -1.69
CA LYS A 164 -6.31 24.99 -2.99
C LYS A 164 -5.59 25.73 -4.13
N GLU A 165 -5.45 27.03 -4.00
CA GLU A 165 -4.73 27.88 -4.93
C GLU A 165 -3.23 27.52 -4.96
N ASP A 166 -2.61 27.32 -3.80
CA ASP A 166 -1.20 26.89 -3.71
C ASP A 166 -0.99 25.52 -4.37
N ILE A 167 -1.87 24.56 -4.07
CA ILE A 167 -1.87 23.22 -4.68
C ILE A 167 -2.01 23.34 -6.21
N GLY A 168 -2.90 24.21 -6.69
CA GLY A 168 -3.10 24.48 -8.11
C GLY A 168 -1.88 25.09 -8.79
N LEU A 169 -1.18 26.01 -8.13
CA LEU A 169 0.06 26.58 -8.64
C LEU A 169 1.16 25.53 -8.75
N THR A 170 1.34 24.69 -7.74
CA THR A 170 2.33 23.59 -7.78
C THR A 170 1.98 22.58 -8.88
N TRP A 171 0.72 22.19 -9.00
CA TRP A 171 0.26 21.29 -10.06
C TRP A 171 0.56 21.85 -11.44
N MET A 172 0.19 23.12 -11.69
CA MET A 172 0.35 23.77 -12.99
C MET A 172 1.83 23.90 -13.39
N LYS A 173 2.74 24.12 -12.43
CA LYS A 173 4.18 24.11 -12.69
C LYS A 173 4.67 22.72 -13.13
N ASN A 174 4.18 21.65 -12.50
CA ASN A 174 4.61 20.28 -12.80
C ASN A 174 4.01 19.75 -14.11
N GLU A 175 2.78 20.15 -14.49
CA GLU A 175 2.21 19.79 -15.80
C GLU A 175 3.02 20.34 -16.99
N GLN A 176 3.84 21.35 -16.78
CA GLN A 176 4.70 21.94 -17.80
C GLN A 176 6.09 21.29 -17.86
N GLN A 177 6.39 20.38 -16.94
CA GLN A 177 7.68 19.68 -16.87
C GLN A 177 7.58 18.29 -17.51
N PRO A 178 8.70 17.71 -17.97
CA PRO A 178 8.67 16.36 -18.54
C PRO A 178 8.44 15.26 -17.50
N TRP A 179 8.63 15.56 -16.21
CA TRP A 179 8.35 14.67 -15.08
C TRP A 179 7.81 15.48 -13.90
N PHE A 180 7.01 14.83 -13.05
CA PHE A 180 6.59 15.42 -11.78
C PHE A 180 7.75 15.37 -10.77
N SER A 181 8.06 16.52 -10.17
CA SER A 181 8.92 16.60 -8.99
C SER A 181 8.23 15.98 -7.77
N TYR A 182 8.98 15.74 -6.69
CA TYR A 182 8.38 15.33 -5.41
C TYR A 182 7.35 16.34 -4.90
N ASP A 183 7.55 17.64 -5.15
CA ASP A 183 6.58 18.69 -4.81
C ASP A 183 5.27 18.50 -5.61
N GLY A 184 5.38 18.15 -6.89
CA GLY A 184 4.23 17.78 -7.73
C GLY A 184 3.49 16.54 -7.23
N ILE A 185 4.21 15.48 -6.86
CA ILE A 185 3.60 14.26 -6.31
C ILE A 185 2.91 14.57 -4.97
N LEU A 186 3.51 15.42 -4.13
CA LEU A 186 2.92 15.84 -2.87
C LEU A 186 1.71 16.77 -3.06
N ALA A 187 1.64 17.53 -4.16
CA ALA A 187 0.41 18.22 -4.56
C ALA A 187 -0.72 17.23 -4.93
N VAL A 188 -0.41 16.09 -5.58
CA VAL A 188 -1.39 15.00 -5.83
C VAL A 188 -1.94 14.44 -4.51
N TYR A 189 -1.07 14.29 -3.50
CA TYR A 189 -1.51 13.92 -2.15
C TYR A 189 -2.36 15.01 -1.50
N ALA A 190 -1.95 16.29 -1.58
CA ALA A 190 -2.70 17.42 -1.03
C ALA A 190 -4.12 17.53 -1.62
N VAL A 191 -4.29 17.26 -2.93
CA VAL A 191 -5.60 17.18 -3.60
C VAL A 191 -6.55 16.21 -2.88
N SER A 192 -6.04 15.07 -2.39
CA SER A 192 -6.85 14.11 -1.63
C SER A 192 -7.32 14.68 -0.28
N LEU A 193 -6.46 15.44 0.40
CA LEU A 193 -6.75 16.03 1.71
C LEU A 193 -7.81 17.13 1.63
N VAL A 194 -7.76 17.96 0.58
CA VAL A 194 -8.73 19.05 0.36
C VAL A 194 -10.00 18.59 -0.37
N GLY A 195 -10.08 17.32 -0.77
CA GLY A 195 -11.22 16.74 -1.49
C GLY A 195 -11.54 17.44 -2.81
N ALA A 196 -10.52 17.88 -3.56
CA ALA A 196 -10.70 18.65 -4.80
C ALA A 196 -11.07 17.74 -6.00
N ALA A 197 -12.34 17.31 -6.04
CA ALA A 197 -12.88 16.41 -7.07
C ALA A 197 -12.77 16.98 -8.51
N GLU A 198 -12.64 18.30 -8.66
CA GLU A 198 -12.36 18.96 -9.94
C GLU A 198 -11.02 18.50 -10.59
N TYR A 199 -10.12 17.87 -9.82
CA TYR A 199 -8.86 17.30 -10.33
C TYR A 199 -9.01 15.90 -10.90
N ILE A 200 -10.15 15.21 -10.74
CA ILE A 200 -10.35 13.81 -11.17
C ILE A 200 -9.89 13.56 -12.62
N PRO A 201 -10.28 14.37 -13.64
CA PRO A 201 -9.81 14.15 -15.00
C PRO A 201 -8.30 14.34 -15.16
N ARG A 202 -7.69 15.25 -14.39
CA ARG A 202 -6.25 15.50 -14.44
C ARG A 202 -5.47 14.38 -13.78
N LEU A 203 -5.98 13.86 -12.67
CA LEU A 203 -5.42 12.70 -11.96
C LEU A 203 -5.46 11.45 -12.81
N ALA A 204 -6.56 11.19 -13.53
CA ALA A 204 -6.68 10.02 -14.40
C ALA A 204 -5.62 10.02 -15.52
N ARG A 205 -5.26 11.19 -16.08
CA ARG A 205 -4.16 11.32 -17.05
C ARG A 205 -2.78 10.94 -16.48
N LEU A 206 -2.59 11.04 -15.17
CA LEU A 206 -1.31 10.65 -14.56
C LEU A 206 -1.07 9.14 -14.62
N LEU A 207 -2.10 8.33 -14.87
CA LEU A 207 -1.94 6.88 -15.05
C LEU A 207 -1.10 6.52 -16.29
N GLU A 208 -0.95 7.43 -17.26
CA GLU A 208 -0.11 7.24 -18.45
C GLU A 208 1.40 7.45 -18.20
N GLN A 209 1.79 7.85 -16.99
CA GLN A 209 3.19 8.16 -16.69
C GLN A 209 4.02 6.89 -16.48
N GLN A 210 4.80 6.50 -17.49
CA GLN A 210 5.53 5.23 -17.51
C GLN A 210 6.75 5.16 -16.58
N ASP A 211 7.40 6.29 -16.29
CA ASP A 211 8.63 6.34 -15.46
C ASP A 211 8.37 6.81 -14.01
N GLY A 212 7.09 6.89 -13.61
CA GLY A 212 6.65 7.59 -12.42
C GLY A 212 5.96 6.72 -11.38
N ASP A 213 6.51 5.56 -10.99
CA ASP A 213 5.85 4.60 -10.07
C ASP A 213 5.23 5.29 -8.84
N VAL A 214 5.99 6.16 -8.16
CA VAL A 214 5.53 6.90 -6.97
C VAL A 214 4.38 7.87 -7.30
N LEU A 215 4.42 8.50 -8.47
CA LEU A 215 3.37 9.40 -8.95
C LEU A 215 2.10 8.62 -9.28
N VAL A 216 2.23 7.50 -10.00
CA VAL A 216 1.11 6.65 -10.38
C VAL A 216 0.46 6.06 -9.14
N ASP A 217 1.22 5.53 -8.19
CA ASP A 217 0.70 5.03 -6.92
C ASP A 217 -0.05 6.10 -6.13
N GLN A 218 0.51 7.32 -6.05
CA GLN A 218 -0.14 8.42 -5.38
C GLN A 218 -1.41 8.88 -6.12
N ALA A 219 -1.43 8.85 -7.46
CA ALA A 219 -2.62 9.15 -8.26
C ALA A 219 -3.71 8.09 -8.07
N VAL A 220 -3.36 6.80 -8.08
CA VAL A 220 -4.27 5.67 -7.84
C VAL A 220 -4.90 5.79 -6.45
N SER A 221 -4.09 6.05 -5.43
CA SER A 221 -4.57 6.28 -4.06
C SER A 221 -5.52 7.48 -4.00
N THR A 222 -5.13 8.64 -4.56
CA THR A 222 -5.97 9.85 -4.57
C THR A 222 -7.28 9.66 -5.34
N LEU A 223 -7.26 8.99 -6.50
CA LEU A 223 -8.48 8.69 -7.26
C LEU A 223 -9.43 7.78 -6.47
N SER A 224 -8.89 6.73 -5.84
CA SER A 224 -9.66 5.79 -5.02
C SER A 224 -10.33 6.50 -3.84
N MET A 225 -9.70 7.48 -3.20
CA MET A 225 -10.29 8.26 -2.09
C MET A 225 -11.62 8.96 -2.46
N PHE A 226 -11.87 9.30 -3.73
CA PHE A 226 -13.07 10.06 -4.09
C PHE A 226 -14.38 9.26 -4.03
N GLN A 227 -14.33 7.94 -4.22
CA GLN A 227 -15.51 7.05 -4.19
C GLN A 227 -16.72 7.58 -5.01
N ARG A 228 -16.46 8.01 -6.25
CA ARG A 228 -17.42 8.74 -7.11
C ARG A 228 -17.58 8.09 -8.48
N GLU A 229 -18.77 8.23 -9.06
CA GLU A 229 -19.05 7.79 -10.44
C GLU A 229 -18.20 8.55 -11.47
N GLU A 230 -17.93 9.84 -11.22
CA GLU A 230 -17.08 10.67 -12.05
C GLU A 230 -15.64 10.15 -12.13
N THR A 231 -15.14 9.55 -11.04
CA THR A 231 -13.83 8.90 -11.02
C THR A 231 -13.81 7.67 -11.94
N ILE A 232 -14.86 6.85 -11.88
CA ILE A 232 -14.98 5.66 -12.73
C ILE A 232 -14.97 6.06 -14.20
N GLU A 233 -15.76 7.05 -14.59
CA GLU A 233 -15.82 7.50 -15.99
C GLU A 233 -14.50 8.13 -16.46
N ALA A 234 -13.80 8.86 -15.60
CA ALA A 234 -12.48 9.42 -15.93
C ALA A 234 -11.40 8.34 -16.09
N VAL A 235 -11.42 7.29 -15.28
CA VAL A 235 -10.41 6.21 -15.31
C VAL A 235 -10.70 5.16 -16.38
N ARG A 236 -11.96 4.98 -16.76
CA ARG A 236 -12.41 3.93 -17.70
C ARG A 236 -11.58 3.83 -19.00
N PRO A 237 -11.22 4.93 -19.70
CA PRO A 237 -10.44 4.82 -20.94
C PRO A 237 -9.08 4.14 -20.75
N TYR A 238 -8.44 4.35 -19.59
CA TYR A 238 -7.14 3.79 -19.23
C TYR A 238 -7.21 2.29 -18.94
N ALA A 239 -8.37 1.80 -18.47
CA ALA A 239 -8.57 0.37 -18.20
C ALA A 239 -8.53 -0.52 -19.46
N PHE A 240 -8.54 0.06 -20.66
CA PHE A 240 -8.47 -0.65 -21.94
C PHE A 240 -7.14 -0.47 -22.69
N GLN A 241 -6.15 0.20 -22.10
CA GLN A 241 -4.83 0.39 -22.67
C GLN A 241 -3.83 -0.54 -21.97
N GLU A 242 -2.93 -1.16 -22.72
CA GLU A 242 -1.98 -2.14 -22.19
C GLU A 242 -1.12 -1.57 -21.05
N ASP A 243 -0.58 -0.37 -21.25
CA ASP A 243 0.36 0.27 -20.31
C ASP A 243 -0.30 0.85 -19.05
N THR A 244 -1.61 1.12 -19.07
CA THR A 244 -2.31 1.80 -17.97
C THR A 244 -3.43 0.97 -17.33
N ALA A 245 -3.75 -0.18 -17.92
CA ALA A 245 -4.85 -1.03 -17.47
C ALA A 245 -4.68 -1.50 -16.04
N LEU A 246 -3.46 -1.86 -15.60
CA LEU A 246 -3.24 -2.34 -14.24
C LEU A 246 -3.62 -1.28 -13.20
N SER A 247 -3.09 -0.06 -13.33
CA SER A 247 -3.38 1.05 -12.42
C SER A 247 -4.85 1.46 -12.46
N ALA A 248 -5.46 1.45 -13.65
CA ALA A 248 -6.88 1.74 -13.81
C ALA A 248 -7.78 0.66 -13.18
N ILE A 249 -7.46 -0.63 -13.36
CA ILE A 249 -8.13 -1.75 -12.69
C ILE A 249 -8.01 -1.57 -11.17
N HIS A 250 -6.84 -1.18 -10.67
CA HIS A 250 -6.62 -0.97 -9.25
C HIS A 250 -7.50 0.14 -8.67
N VAL A 251 -7.66 1.27 -9.35
CA VAL A 251 -8.62 2.31 -8.93
C VAL A 251 -10.06 1.77 -8.92
N LEU A 252 -10.48 1.10 -10.01
CA LEU A 252 -11.83 0.55 -10.13
C LEU A 252 -12.12 -0.52 -9.06
N ALA A 253 -11.13 -1.34 -8.71
CA ALA A 253 -11.22 -2.37 -7.68
C ALA A 253 -11.52 -1.79 -6.29
N ASN A 254 -11.08 -0.55 -6.03
CA ASN A 254 -11.23 0.13 -4.75
C ASN A 254 -12.38 1.13 -4.70
N ILE A 255 -13.11 1.32 -5.81
CA ILE A 255 -14.41 2.01 -5.80
C ILE A 255 -15.50 0.95 -5.73
N LYS A 256 -16.04 0.70 -4.54
CA LYS A 256 -16.96 -0.43 -4.27
C LYS A 256 -18.40 -0.08 -4.70
N SER A 257 -18.67 -0.17 -6.00
CA SER A 257 -19.94 0.26 -6.60
C SER A 257 -20.39 -0.62 -7.76
N LYS A 258 -21.70 -0.61 -8.03
CA LYS A 258 -22.30 -1.30 -9.18
C LYS A 258 -21.72 -0.86 -10.52
N GLN A 259 -21.39 0.43 -10.66
CA GLN A 259 -20.81 0.95 -11.90
C GLN A 259 -19.38 0.45 -12.10
N ALA A 260 -18.57 0.44 -11.04
CA ALA A 260 -17.21 -0.11 -11.09
C ALA A 260 -17.22 -1.60 -11.49
N VAL A 261 -18.14 -2.40 -10.93
CA VAL A 261 -18.36 -3.80 -11.33
C VAL A 261 -18.63 -3.89 -12.84
N ARG A 262 -19.55 -3.08 -13.38
CA ARG A 262 -19.88 -3.12 -14.81
C ARG A 262 -18.69 -2.76 -15.70
N VAL A 263 -17.90 -1.76 -15.31
CA VAL A 263 -16.69 -1.39 -16.05
C VAL A 263 -15.64 -2.50 -15.98
N LEU A 264 -15.37 -3.05 -14.80
CA LEU A 264 -14.44 -4.17 -14.63
C LEU A 264 -14.86 -5.39 -15.47
N ARG A 265 -16.16 -5.70 -15.53
CA ARG A 265 -16.67 -6.79 -16.39
C ARG A 265 -16.42 -6.52 -17.87
N GLU A 266 -16.62 -5.28 -18.33
CA GLU A 266 -16.29 -4.89 -19.69
C GLU A 266 -14.79 -5.02 -19.98
N VAL A 267 -13.94 -4.55 -19.06
CA VAL A 267 -12.47 -4.67 -19.13
C VAL A 267 -12.08 -6.14 -19.23
N PHE A 268 -12.58 -6.99 -18.33
CA PHE A 268 -12.34 -8.43 -18.34
C PHE A 268 -12.66 -9.07 -19.69
N SER A 269 -13.80 -8.72 -20.29
CA SER A 269 -14.28 -9.27 -21.56
C SER A 269 -13.41 -8.88 -22.77
N LYS A 270 -12.80 -7.70 -22.72
CA LYS A 270 -11.98 -7.15 -23.80
C LYS A 270 -10.48 -7.41 -23.62
N GLN A 271 -10.06 -7.73 -22.40
CA GLN A 271 -8.66 -7.95 -22.06
C GLN A 271 -8.12 -9.21 -22.74
N ARG A 272 -6.97 -9.06 -23.39
CA ARG A 272 -6.28 -10.15 -24.11
C ARG A 272 -5.06 -10.65 -23.36
N ASP A 273 -4.46 -9.79 -22.55
CA ASP A 273 -3.34 -10.16 -21.69
C ASP A 273 -3.81 -11.05 -20.54
N ASP A 274 -3.06 -12.13 -20.30
CA ASP A 274 -3.43 -13.17 -19.34
C ASP A 274 -3.30 -12.68 -17.89
N ASP A 275 -2.32 -11.82 -17.61
CA ASP A 275 -2.02 -11.29 -16.27
C ASP A 275 -3.01 -10.17 -15.91
N LEU A 276 -3.26 -9.23 -16.83
CA LEU A 276 -4.28 -8.19 -16.66
C LEU A 276 -5.68 -8.78 -16.50
N GLN A 277 -5.99 -9.88 -17.21
CA GLN A 277 -7.27 -10.57 -16.99
C GLN A 277 -7.32 -11.25 -15.62
N ALA A 278 -6.18 -11.72 -15.08
CA ALA A 278 -6.08 -12.24 -13.72
C ALA A 278 -6.37 -11.15 -12.67
N PHE A 279 -5.70 -10.00 -12.77
CA PHE A 279 -5.95 -8.87 -11.87
C PHE A 279 -7.39 -8.36 -11.96
N CYS A 280 -7.98 -8.35 -13.16
CA CYS A 280 -9.39 -7.98 -13.32
C CYS A 280 -10.33 -9.01 -12.67
N PHE A 281 -10.02 -10.30 -12.74
CA PHE A 281 -10.77 -11.35 -12.03
C PHE A 281 -10.71 -11.15 -10.50
N GLU A 282 -9.53 -10.88 -9.95
CA GLU A 282 -9.36 -10.58 -8.52
C GLU A 282 -10.13 -9.33 -8.11
N ALA A 283 -10.01 -8.25 -8.88
CA ALA A 283 -10.77 -7.02 -8.69
C ALA A 283 -12.29 -7.27 -8.67
N LEU A 284 -12.80 -8.10 -9.57
CA LEU A 284 -14.22 -8.50 -9.61
C LEU A 284 -14.62 -9.33 -8.38
N CYS A 285 -13.76 -10.23 -7.91
CA CYS A 285 -14.01 -10.99 -6.68
C CYS A 285 -14.09 -10.05 -5.46
N HIS A 286 -13.16 -9.08 -5.37
CA HIS A 286 -13.09 -8.11 -4.29
C HIS A 286 -14.22 -7.07 -4.30
N GLN A 287 -15.07 -7.03 -5.33
CA GLN A 287 -16.30 -6.23 -5.32
C GLN A 287 -17.42 -6.92 -4.53
N LEU A 288 -17.36 -8.25 -4.37
CA LEU A 288 -18.40 -9.04 -3.71
C LEU A 288 -19.81 -8.73 -4.26
N ASP A 289 -19.93 -8.72 -5.60
CA ASP A 289 -21.18 -8.45 -6.28
C ASP A 289 -21.55 -9.54 -7.27
N LYS A 290 -22.74 -10.14 -7.10
CA LYS A 290 -23.24 -11.25 -7.91
C LYS A 290 -23.33 -10.93 -9.42
N GLU A 291 -23.33 -9.65 -9.82
CA GLU A 291 -23.27 -9.26 -11.24
C GLU A 291 -21.98 -9.74 -11.92
N ALA A 292 -20.89 -9.95 -11.19
CA ALA A 292 -19.61 -10.42 -11.71
C ALA A 292 -19.52 -11.96 -11.89
N LEU A 293 -20.56 -12.70 -11.48
CA LEU A 293 -20.55 -14.17 -11.51
C LEU A 293 -20.19 -14.77 -12.89
N PRO A 294 -20.70 -14.26 -14.03
CA PRO A 294 -20.34 -14.80 -15.35
C PRO A 294 -18.84 -14.75 -15.64
N GLU A 295 -18.18 -13.64 -15.33
CA GLU A 295 -16.75 -13.42 -15.56
C GLU A 295 -15.90 -14.23 -14.58
N VAL A 296 -16.33 -14.31 -13.31
CA VAL A 296 -15.70 -15.17 -12.29
C VAL A 296 -15.73 -16.63 -12.73
N GLU A 297 -16.90 -17.14 -13.15
CA GLU A 297 -17.02 -18.51 -13.68
C GLU A 297 -16.15 -18.75 -14.90
N GLN A 298 -16.11 -17.79 -15.83
CA GLN A 298 -15.32 -17.88 -17.04
C GLN A 298 -13.84 -18.02 -16.72
N TYR A 299 -13.31 -17.18 -15.82
CA TYR A 299 -11.90 -17.21 -15.46
C TYR A 299 -11.52 -18.48 -14.72
N VAL A 300 -12.34 -18.92 -13.76
CA VAL A 300 -12.07 -20.15 -13.00
C VAL A 300 -12.02 -21.37 -13.93
N LYS A 301 -12.98 -21.52 -14.86
CA LYS A 301 -12.97 -22.60 -15.88
C LYS A 301 -11.74 -22.53 -16.78
N ARG A 302 -11.22 -21.32 -17.06
CA ARG A 302 -10.01 -21.11 -17.84
C ARG A 302 -8.75 -21.52 -17.07
N ALA A 303 -8.62 -21.07 -15.82
CA ALA A 303 -7.50 -21.42 -14.94
C ALA A 303 -7.38 -22.94 -14.75
N GLU A 304 -8.50 -23.64 -14.59
CA GLU A 304 -8.50 -25.10 -14.50
C GLU A 304 -7.93 -25.81 -15.74
N LYS A 305 -8.16 -25.24 -16.93
CA LYS A 305 -7.65 -25.82 -18.19
C LYS A 305 -6.18 -25.48 -18.44
N ARG A 306 -5.75 -24.27 -18.10
CA ARG A 306 -4.39 -23.77 -18.39
C ARG A 306 -3.40 -24.01 -17.25
N GLY A 307 -3.88 -24.37 -16.07
CA GLY A 307 -3.08 -24.44 -14.85
C GLY A 307 -3.16 -23.14 -14.05
N ARG A 308 -2.42 -23.09 -12.93
CA ARG A 308 -2.46 -21.98 -11.97
C ARG A 308 -2.09 -20.63 -12.60
N SER A 309 -2.71 -19.56 -12.12
CA SER A 309 -2.16 -18.21 -12.29
C SER A 309 -0.88 -18.07 -11.45
N TRP A 310 0.09 -17.33 -11.96
CA TRP A 310 1.30 -16.96 -11.21
C TRP A 310 1.14 -15.62 -10.49
N MET A 311 0.13 -14.83 -10.85
CA MET A 311 -0.08 -13.48 -10.34
C MET A 311 -1.02 -13.44 -9.13
N ILE A 312 -2.01 -14.34 -9.09
CA ILE A 312 -3.07 -14.34 -8.07
C ILE A 312 -3.39 -15.76 -7.58
N ASP A 313 -3.96 -15.86 -6.38
CA ASP A 313 -4.53 -17.12 -5.89
C ASP A 313 -6.00 -17.24 -6.34
N VAL A 314 -6.20 -17.94 -7.46
CA VAL A 314 -7.53 -18.13 -8.08
C VAL A 314 -8.46 -18.91 -7.17
N GLU A 315 -7.96 -19.95 -6.51
CA GLU A 315 -8.76 -20.82 -5.65
C GLU A 315 -9.18 -20.12 -4.36
N GLN A 316 -8.31 -19.30 -3.73
CA GLN A 316 -8.69 -18.45 -2.61
C GLN A 316 -9.78 -17.45 -3.01
N ASN A 317 -9.58 -16.71 -4.10
CA ASN A 317 -10.52 -15.72 -4.61
C ASN A 317 -11.89 -16.34 -4.95
N ALA A 318 -11.89 -17.46 -5.67
CA ALA A 318 -13.11 -18.18 -6.02
C ALA A 318 -13.80 -18.74 -4.76
N TYR A 319 -13.06 -19.40 -3.87
CA TYR A 319 -13.63 -19.93 -2.63
C TYR A 319 -14.30 -18.82 -1.80
N ALA A 320 -13.60 -17.71 -1.58
CA ALA A 320 -14.11 -16.60 -0.79
C ALA A 320 -15.31 -15.92 -1.46
N TYR A 321 -15.24 -15.60 -2.74
CA TYR A 321 -16.35 -14.97 -3.47
C TYR A 321 -17.64 -15.78 -3.40
N TYR A 322 -17.57 -17.09 -3.68
CA TYR A 322 -18.76 -17.96 -3.62
C TYR A 322 -19.27 -18.14 -2.19
N THR A 323 -18.37 -18.30 -1.22
CA THR A 323 -18.75 -18.52 0.19
C THR A 323 -19.41 -17.28 0.79
N ILE A 324 -18.81 -16.09 0.61
CA ILE A 324 -19.31 -14.83 1.17
C ILE A 324 -20.64 -14.43 0.53
N LEU A 325 -20.83 -14.73 -0.77
CA LEU A 325 -22.07 -14.41 -1.48
C LEU A 325 -23.15 -15.51 -1.36
N GLU A 326 -22.89 -16.57 -0.58
CA GLU A 326 -23.77 -17.70 -0.39
C GLU A 326 -24.22 -18.32 -1.72
N ILE A 327 -23.25 -18.60 -2.59
CA ILE A 327 -23.46 -19.20 -3.90
C ILE A 327 -22.91 -20.63 -3.88
N ASP A 328 -23.77 -21.60 -4.17
CA ASP A 328 -23.35 -22.99 -4.29
C ASP A 328 -22.48 -23.20 -5.53
N HIS A 329 -21.40 -23.97 -5.38
CA HIS A 329 -20.59 -24.41 -6.51
C HIS A 329 -20.04 -25.83 -6.27
N PRO A 330 -20.07 -26.74 -7.27
CA PRO A 330 -19.65 -28.13 -7.10
C PRO A 330 -18.18 -28.31 -6.73
N LYS A 331 -17.35 -27.28 -6.93
CA LYS A 331 -15.91 -27.30 -6.62
C LYS A 331 -15.53 -26.52 -5.37
N LEU A 332 -16.50 -25.99 -4.63
CA LEU A 332 -16.26 -25.10 -3.49
C LEU A 332 -15.32 -25.75 -2.46
N GLU A 333 -15.58 -27.00 -2.07
CA GLU A 333 -14.73 -27.76 -1.15
C GLU A 333 -13.34 -28.05 -1.71
N THR A 334 -13.20 -28.21 -3.03
CA THR A 334 -11.90 -28.39 -3.67
C THR A 334 -11.05 -27.12 -3.57
N TRP A 335 -11.64 -25.96 -3.90
CA TRP A 335 -10.95 -24.68 -3.79
C TRP A 335 -10.59 -24.35 -2.36
N LYS A 336 -11.50 -24.61 -1.40
CA LYS A 336 -11.23 -24.51 0.03
C LYS A 336 -9.99 -25.28 0.43
N ALA A 337 -9.92 -26.58 0.10
CA ALA A 337 -8.80 -27.43 0.47
C ALA A 337 -7.47 -26.94 -0.12
N ILE A 338 -7.48 -26.48 -1.37
CA ILE A 338 -6.29 -25.91 -2.04
C ILE A 338 -5.85 -24.61 -1.36
N ALA A 339 -6.78 -23.69 -1.13
CA ALA A 339 -6.48 -22.40 -0.50
C ALA A 339 -5.96 -22.58 0.94
N GLU A 340 -6.57 -23.45 1.74
CA GLU A 340 -6.10 -23.77 3.09
C GLU A 340 -4.73 -24.45 3.10
N GLN A 341 -4.43 -25.29 2.10
CA GLN A 341 -3.11 -25.89 1.95
C GLN A 341 -2.06 -24.83 1.63
N ARG A 342 -2.35 -23.91 0.70
CA ARG A 342 -1.46 -22.82 0.30
C ARG A 342 -1.24 -21.84 1.44
N TYR A 343 -2.29 -21.43 2.14
CA TYR A 343 -2.21 -20.58 3.31
C TYR A 343 -1.27 -21.19 4.36
N ARG A 344 -1.46 -22.48 4.72
CA ARG A 344 -0.57 -23.18 5.66
C ARG A 344 0.88 -23.26 5.16
N HIS A 345 1.09 -23.47 3.87
CA HIS A 345 2.44 -23.49 3.29
C HIS A 345 3.11 -22.11 3.38
N PHE A 346 2.41 -21.05 3.00
CA PHE A 346 2.90 -19.68 3.07
C PHE A 346 3.27 -19.30 4.51
N GLN A 347 2.41 -19.63 5.48
CA GLN A 347 2.70 -19.40 6.89
C GLN A 347 3.95 -20.15 7.37
N ALA A 348 4.11 -21.41 6.97
CA ALA A 348 5.32 -22.16 7.30
C ALA A 348 6.58 -21.53 6.70
N VAL A 349 6.50 -20.97 5.48
CA VAL A 349 7.61 -20.26 4.84
C VAL A 349 7.97 -18.98 5.60
N LEU A 350 6.99 -18.17 5.99
CA LEU A 350 7.22 -16.93 6.76
C LEU A 350 7.84 -17.19 8.14
N GLN A 351 7.49 -18.30 8.78
CA GLN A 351 8.06 -18.69 10.08
C GLN A 351 9.45 -19.33 9.96
N THR A 352 9.86 -19.72 8.76
CA THR A 352 11.19 -20.29 8.54
C THR A 352 12.20 -19.15 8.39
N PRO A 353 13.20 -19.03 9.29
CA PRO A 353 14.20 -17.98 9.15
C PRO A 353 14.92 -18.13 7.80
N PRO A 354 15.18 -17.03 7.06
CA PRO A 354 15.86 -17.11 5.79
C PRO A 354 17.19 -17.83 6.00
N ARG A 355 17.46 -18.87 5.19
CA ARG A 355 18.77 -19.51 5.21
C ARG A 355 19.81 -18.42 4.98
N PRO A 356 20.87 -18.32 5.81
CA PRO A 356 21.88 -17.30 5.60
C PRO A 356 22.53 -17.50 4.23
N THR A 357 22.12 -16.68 3.26
CA THR A 357 22.65 -16.65 1.89
C THR A 357 24.06 -16.05 1.85
N ASN A 358 24.46 -15.36 2.92
CA ASN A 358 25.81 -14.90 3.17
C ASN A 358 26.48 -15.75 4.24
N ILE A 359 26.97 -16.94 3.86
CA ILE A 359 28.11 -17.50 4.59
C ILE A 359 29.30 -16.61 4.18
N PRO A 360 29.92 -15.83 5.09
CA PRO A 360 31.09 -15.05 4.73
C PRO A 360 32.12 -16.00 4.12
N TYR A 361 32.64 -15.67 2.93
CA TYR A 361 33.68 -16.47 2.30
C TYR A 361 34.89 -16.55 3.25
N ARG A 362 35.01 -17.67 3.96
CA ARG A 362 36.13 -17.92 4.85
C ARG A 362 37.31 -18.30 3.97
N ARG A 363 38.17 -17.33 3.65
CA ARG A 363 39.39 -17.55 2.87
C ARG A 363 40.17 -18.69 3.54
N LYS A 364 40.38 -19.80 2.81
CA LYS A 364 41.18 -20.94 3.30
C LYS A 364 42.62 -20.50 3.63
N GLU A 365 43.07 -19.44 2.98
CA GLU A 365 44.40 -18.87 3.12
C GLU A 365 44.39 -17.66 4.05
N ARG A 366 45.43 -17.59 4.90
CA ARG A 366 45.67 -16.45 5.79
C ARG A 366 45.75 -15.15 4.98
N LYS A 367 45.04 -14.11 5.41
CA LYS A 367 45.15 -12.77 4.83
C LYS A 367 46.58 -12.26 5.01
N ILE A 368 47.30 -12.03 3.90
CA ILE A 368 48.63 -11.43 3.91
C ILE A 368 48.50 -9.97 4.36
N GLY A 369 49.11 -9.62 5.48
CA GLY A 369 49.12 -8.25 5.99
C GLY A 369 49.99 -7.34 5.13
N ARG A 370 49.63 -6.04 5.01
CA ARG A 370 50.41 -5.06 4.22
C ARG A 370 51.90 -5.00 4.58
N ASN A 371 52.27 -5.35 5.82
CA ASN A 371 53.65 -5.34 6.30
C ASN A 371 54.33 -6.72 6.29
N ASP A 372 53.62 -7.80 5.94
CA ASP A 372 54.18 -9.16 5.89
C ASP A 372 55.16 -9.31 4.71
N PRO A 373 56.08 -10.30 4.75
CA PRO A 373 56.93 -10.63 3.61
C PRO A 373 56.11 -10.94 2.36
N CYS A 374 56.53 -10.39 1.22
CA CYS A 374 55.82 -10.57 -0.04
C CYS A 374 55.99 -12.01 -0.54
N PRO A 375 54.89 -12.73 -0.90
CA PRO A 375 54.96 -14.14 -1.28
C PRO A 375 55.69 -14.42 -2.61
N CYS A 376 56.02 -13.39 -3.39
CA CYS A 376 56.79 -13.52 -4.64
C CYS A 376 58.29 -13.78 -4.42
N GLY A 377 58.75 -13.88 -3.16
CA GLY A 377 60.16 -14.17 -2.83
C GLY A 377 61.10 -12.96 -2.90
N SER A 378 60.58 -11.75 -3.10
CA SER A 378 61.41 -10.53 -3.26
C SER A 378 62.11 -10.03 -2.00
N GLY A 379 61.81 -10.60 -0.83
CA GLY A 379 62.30 -10.13 0.47
C GLY A 379 61.71 -8.80 0.97
N LYS A 380 60.84 -8.15 0.18
CA LYS A 380 60.20 -6.86 0.55
C LYS A 380 58.87 -7.07 1.27
N LYS A 381 58.40 -6.07 2.04
CA LYS A 381 57.04 -6.05 2.62
C LYS A 381 55.99 -5.98 1.50
N TYR A 382 54.86 -6.67 1.65
CA TYR A 382 53.79 -6.80 0.64
C TYR A 382 53.37 -5.46 0.02
N LYS A 383 53.10 -4.43 0.84
CA LYS A 383 52.73 -3.08 0.38
C LYS A 383 53.77 -2.34 -0.48
N LYS A 384 55.03 -2.79 -0.47
CA LYS A 384 56.12 -2.21 -1.25
C LYS A 384 56.47 -3.06 -2.49
N CYS A 385 55.73 -4.14 -2.74
CA CYS A 385 55.95 -5.07 -3.84
C CYS A 385 54.63 -5.40 -4.55
N CYS A 386 54.06 -6.60 -4.37
CA CYS A 386 52.83 -7.03 -5.05
C CYS A 386 51.54 -6.37 -4.54
N GLY A 387 51.58 -5.66 -3.40
CA GLY A 387 50.43 -4.96 -2.83
C GLY A 387 50.44 -3.45 -3.14
N LYS A 388 51.00 -3.06 -4.30
CA LYS A 388 50.92 -1.70 -4.85
C LYS A 388 49.69 -1.56 -5.72
#